data_AF-A0A962Q737-F1
#
_entry.id   AF-A0A962Q737-F1
#
_cell.length_a   1.000
_cell.length_b   1.000
_cell.length_c   1.000
_cell.angle_alpha   90.00
_cell.angle_beta   90.00
_cell.angle_gamma   90.00
#
_symmetry.space_group_name_H-M   'P 1'
#
loop_
_entity.id
_entity.type
_entity.pdbx_description
1 polymer ?
#
loop_
_entity_poly.entity_id
_entity_poly.type
_entity_poly.pdbx_seq_one_letter_code
_entity_poly.pdbx_strand_id
1 'polypeptide(L)'
;VESFRAPEPYDAVLSRAFTSLEEMVAGCNHLLAPGGCFLAMKGAYPTGELAALDPAYTVRAVHVLAVPGLDEQRHLVELIMRNRGETR
;
A
#
# COMPACT_ATOMS: atom_id res chain seq x y z
N VAL A 1 9.31 7.69 9.24
CA VAL A 1 8.09 6.97 9.73
C VAL A 1 8.48 5.78 10.60
N GLU A 2 9.61 5.15 10.28
CA GLU A 2 10.19 3.97 10.88
C GLU A 2 10.37 4.07 12.41
N SER A 3 10.70 5.27 12.92
CA SER A 3 10.90 5.53 14.36
C SER A 3 9.63 5.98 15.09
N PHE A 4 8.58 6.35 14.36
CA PHE A 4 7.33 6.76 14.98
C PHE A 4 6.61 5.53 15.56
N ARG A 5 6.00 5.69 16.73
CA ARG A 5 5.18 4.68 17.38
C ARG A 5 3.84 5.32 17.70
N ALA A 6 2.80 4.86 17.01
CA ALA A 6 1.45 5.30 17.28
C ALA A 6 0.97 4.68 18.62
N PRO A 7 0.24 5.41 19.48
CA PRO A 7 -0.36 4.85 20.69
C PRO A 7 -1.31 3.69 20.38
N GLU A 8 -2.02 3.78 19.25
CA GLU A 8 -2.88 2.74 18.70
C GLU A 8 -2.58 2.60 17.20
N PRO A 9 -2.62 1.37 16.65
CA PRO A 9 -2.39 1.16 15.23
C PRO A 9 -3.59 1.64 14.37
N TYR A 10 -3.33 1.95 13.10
CA TYR A 10 -4.32 2.50 12.18
C TYR A 10 -4.95 1.43 11.29
N ASP A 11 -6.23 1.61 10.96
CA ASP A 11 -6.93 0.76 9.98
C ASP A 11 -6.41 0.95 8.55
N ALA A 12 -5.88 2.12 8.25
CA ALA A 12 -5.30 2.42 6.94
C ALA A 12 -4.09 3.35 7.05
N VAL A 13 -3.06 3.06 6.24
CA VAL A 13 -1.91 3.93 6.03
C VAL A 13 -1.90 4.39 4.58
N LEU A 14 -2.17 5.68 4.36
CA LEU A 14 -2.13 6.32 3.05
C LEU A 14 -0.78 6.99 2.82
N SER A 15 -0.22 6.82 1.63
CA SER A 15 0.96 7.57 1.24
C SER A 15 0.97 8.01 -0.23
N ARG A 16 1.67 9.12 -0.44
CA ARG A 16 2.03 9.70 -1.73
C ARG A 16 3.54 9.98 -1.70
N ALA A 17 4.24 9.66 -2.79
CA ALA A 17 5.67 9.88 -2.97
C ALA A 17 6.64 8.94 -2.19
N PHE A 18 6.34 7.64 -2.14
CA PHE A 18 7.35 6.60 -1.82
C PHE A 18 8.07 6.10 -3.08
N THR A 19 9.33 5.66 -2.90
CA THR A 19 10.16 5.06 -3.96
C THR A 19 9.53 3.77 -4.49
N SER A 20 9.03 2.91 -3.60
CA SER A 20 8.38 1.65 -3.98
C SER A 20 7.29 1.20 -3.00
N LEU A 21 6.43 0.28 -3.44
CA LEU A 21 5.44 -0.41 -2.58
C LEU A 21 6.14 -1.23 -1.48
N GLU A 22 7.27 -1.86 -1.79
CA GLU A 22 8.07 -2.65 -0.84
C GLU A 22 8.61 -1.77 0.29
N GLU A 23 9.20 -0.62 -0.03
CA GLU A 23 9.69 0.33 0.99
C GLU A 23 8.55 0.86 1.87
N MET A 24 7.39 1.15 1.27
CA MET A 24 6.23 1.61 2.02
C MET A 24 5.77 0.56 3.05
N VAL A 25 5.60 -0.70 2.63
CA VAL A 25 5.14 -1.75 3.56
C VAL A 25 6.20 -2.05 4.62
N ALA A 26 7.49 -2.09 4.25
CA ALA A 26 8.58 -2.33 5.20
C ALA A 26 8.70 -1.22 6.24
N GLY A 27 8.60 0.05 5.81
CA GLY A 27 8.76 1.22 6.67
C GLY A 27 7.52 1.60 7.49
N CYS A 28 6.35 1.04 7.17
CA CYS A 28 5.08 1.43 7.81
C CYS A 28 4.27 0.27 8.41
N ASN A 29 4.70 -1.00 8.27
CA ASN A 29 4.00 -2.16 8.83
C ASN A 29 3.67 -2.04 10.31
N HIS A 30 4.56 -1.45 11.11
CA HIS A 30 4.36 -1.28 12.55
C HIS A 30 3.23 -0.30 12.91
N LEU A 31 2.71 0.45 11.93
CA LEU A 31 1.61 1.39 12.12
C LEU A 31 0.25 0.77 11.81
N LEU A 32 0.22 -0.40 11.18
CA LEU A 32 -1.02 -0.99 10.67
C LEU A 32 -1.66 -1.92 11.71
N ALA A 33 -2.97 -1.77 11.90
CA ALA A 33 -3.75 -2.66 12.74
C ALA A 33 -3.93 -4.03 12.06
N PRO A 34 -4.18 -5.10 12.82
CA PRO A 34 -4.60 -6.37 12.25
C PRO A 34 -5.82 -6.18 11.33
N GLY A 35 -5.71 -6.61 10.07
CA GLY A 35 -6.76 -6.44 9.07
C GLY A 35 -6.78 -5.08 8.36
N GLY A 36 -5.89 -4.16 8.73
CA GLY A 36 -5.75 -2.87 8.05
C GLY A 36 -5.18 -2.98 6.63
N CYS A 37 -5.15 -1.85 5.92
CA CYS A 37 -4.61 -1.77 4.56
C CYS A 37 -3.62 -0.62 4.34
N PHE A 38 -2.76 -0.78 3.33
CA PHE A 38 -1.99 0.31 2.78
C PHE A 38 -2.67 0.87 1.53
N LEU A 39 -2.61 2.19 1.37
CA LEU A 39 -3.09 2.91 0.21
C LEU A 39 -1.93 3.70 -0.39
N ALA A 40 -1.43 3.28 -1.56
CA ALA A 40 -0.33 3.96 -2.24
C ALA A 40 -0.82 4.71 -3.48
N MET A 41 -0.62 6.02 -3.50
CA MET A 41 -0.91 6.86 -4.67
C MET A 41 0.24 6.78 -5.67
N LYS A 42 -0.07 6.35 -6.90
CA LYS A 42 0.90 6.20 -8.00
C LYS A 42 0.45 6.96 -9.25
N GLY A 43 1.42 7.39 -10.05
CA GLY A 43 1.18 8.00 -11.36
C GLY A 43 0.76 6.94 -12.38
N ALA A 44 1.74 6.20 -12.89
CA ALA A 44 1.53 5.05 -13.74
C ALA A 44 1.10 3.80 -12.94
N TYR A 45 0.54 2.81 -13.63
CA TYR A 45 0.26 1.51 -13.05
C TYR A 45 1.57 0.80 -12.65
N PRO A 46 1.76 0.39 -11.38
CA PRO A 46 3.08 0.04 -10.86
C PRO A 46 3.46 -1.44 -11.07
N THR A 47 3.35 -1.96 -12.29
CA THR A 47 3.55 -3.39 -12.61
C THR A 47 4.83 -3.99 -12.00
N GLY A 48 5.96 -3.28 -12.14
CA GLY A 48 7.25 -3.75 -11.62
C GLY A 48 7.27 -3.85 -10.09
N GLU A 49 6.69 -2.87 -9.39
CA GLU A 49 6.62 -2.87 -7.93
C GLU A 49 5.66 -3.94 -7.40
N LEU A 50 4.56 -4.20 -8.11
CA LEU A 50 3.63 -5.27 -7.74
C LEU A 50 4.28 -6.65 -7.86
N ALA A 51 5.15 -6.84 -8.85
CA ALA A 51 5.90 -8.09 -9.04
C ALA A 51 6.99 -8.30 -7.97
N ALA A 52 7.56 -7.22 -7.43
CA ALA A 52 8.58 -7.24 -6.39
C ALA A 52 8.01 -7.22 -4.96
N LEU A 53 6.68 -7.15 -4.81
CA LEU A 53 6.04 -7.02 -3.50
C LEU A 53 6.31 -8.24 -2.62
N ASP A 54 6.63 -7.99 -1.34
CA ASP A 54 6.81 -9.04 -0.33
C ASP A 54 5.59 -10.00 -0.33
N PRO A 55 5.79 -11.33 -0.42
CA PRO A 55 4.72 -12.33 -0.41
C PRO A 55 3.84 -12.32 0.84
N ALA A 56 4.22 -11.65 1.92
CA ALA A 56 3.36 -11.42 3.07
C ALA A 56 2.19 -10.48 2.74
N TYR A 57 2.26 -9.72 1.65
CA TYR A 57 1.22 -8.82 1.21
C TYR A 57 0.56 -9.30 -0.09
N THR A 58 -0.65 -8.84 -0.32
CA THR A 58 -1.36 -9.02 -1.58
C THR A 58 -2.02 -7.72 -2.00
N VAL A 59 -2.09 -7.53 -3.31
CA VAL A 59 -2.82 -6.43 -3.92
C VAL A 59 -4.30 -6.77 -3.84
N ARG A 60 -5.06 -6.01 -3.06
CA ARG A 60 -6.51 -6.16 -2.99
C ARG A 60 -7.17 -5.52 -4.20
N ALA A 61 -6.73 -4.32 -4.55
CA ALA A 61 -7.25 -3.57 -5.70
C ALA A 61 -6.23 -2.53 -6.20
N VAL A 62 -6.38 -2.14 -7.46
CA VAL A 62 -5.75 -0.93 -8.01
C VAL A 62 -6.86 -0.06 -8.60
N HIS A 63 -7.14 1.06 -7.95
CA HIS A 63 -8.22 1.97 -8.33
C HIS A 63 -7.67 3.03 -9.28
N VAL A 64 -8.24 3.14 -10.49
CA VAL A 64 -7.91 4.25 -11.40
C VAL A 64 -8.66 5.49 -10.92
N LEU A 65 -7.94 6.59 -10.73
CA LEU A 65 -8.47 7.84 -10.24
C LEU A 65 -8.59 8.85 -11.39
N ALA A 66 -9.80 9.38 -11.60
CA ALA A 66 -10.01 10.55 -12.43
C ALA A 66 -9.79 11.81 -11.59
N VAL A 67 -8.70 12.54 -11.86
CA VAL A 67 -8.36 13.75 -11.11
C VAL A 67 -8.76 14.98 -11.93
N PRO A 68 -9.67 15.84 -11.44
CA PRO A 68 -10.08 17.04 -12.17
C PRO A 68 -8.89 17.96 -12.50
N GLY A 69 -8.81 18.40 -13.75
CA GLY A 69 -7.75 19.32 -14.21
C GLY A 69 -6.39 18.67 -14.46
N LEU A 70 -6.30 17.33 -14.43
CA LEU A 70 -5.08 16.59 -14.72
C LEU A 70 -5.31 15.61 -15.88
N ASP A 71 -4.61 15.81 -16.98
CA ASP A 71 -4.68 14.95 -18.17
C ASP A 71 -3.68 13.78 -18.10
N GLU A 72 -3.62 13.14 -16.94
CA GLU A 72 -2.74 12.00 -16.70
C GLU A 72 -3.46 10.96 -15.83
N GLN A 73 -3.10 9.69 -16.02
CA GLN A 73 -3.60 8.62 -15.18
C GLN A 73 -3.05 8.74 -13.76
N ARG A 74 -3.89 8.39 -12.79
CA ARG A 74 -3.52 8.22 -11.39
C ARG A 74 -4.11 6.93 -10.87
N HIS A 75 -3.39 6.29 -9.97
CA HIS A 75 -3.75 5.00 -9.41
C HIS A 75 -3.67 5.06 -7.89
N LEU A 76 -4.60 4.38 -7.21
CA LEU A 76 -4.51 4.06 -5.79
C LEU A 76 -4.38 2.55 -5.64
N VAL A 77 -3.20 2.09 -5.22
CA VAL A 77 -2.97 0.67 -4.94
C VAL A 77 -3.38 0.40 -3.51
N GLU A 78 -4.27 -0.58 -3.32
CA GLU A 78 -4.68 -1.07 -2.01
C GLU A 78 -3.99 -2.40 -1.73
N LEU A 79 -3.17 -2.45 -0.69
CA LEU A 79 -2.44 -3.65 -0.24
C LEU A 79 -2.94 -4.10 1.12
N ILE A 80 -3.00 -5.41 1.32
CA ILE A 80 -3.30 -6.02 2.61
C ILE A 80 -2.30 -7.12 2.95
N MET A 81 -2.11 -7.36 4.24
CA MET A 81 -1.35 -8.52 4.70
C MET A 81 -2.15 -9.79 4.43
N ARG A 82 -1.51 -10.83 3.91
CA ARG A 82 -2.10 -12.16 3.75
C ARG A 82 -2.38 -12.75 5.12
N ASN A 83 -3.60 -13.23 5.32
CA ASN A 83 -3.92 -13.97 6.53
C ASN A 83 -3.13 -15.28 6.53
N ARG A 84 -2.37 -15.56 7.60
CA ARG A 84 -1.56 -16.79 7.78
C ARG A 84 -2.39 -18.11 7.79
N GLY A 85 -3.70 -18.07 7.51
CA GLY A 85 -4.60 -19.23 7.48
C GLY A 85 -4.91 -19.78 6.08
N GLU A 86 -4.56 -19.07 4.99
CA GLU A 86 -4.81 -19.55 3.63
C GLU A 86 -3.55 -20.19 3.05
N THR A 87 -3.18 -21.34 3.61
CA THR A 87 -2.37 -22.31 2.88
C THR A 87 -3.33 -23.03 1.93
N ARG A 88 -3.12 -22.86 0.63
CA ARG A 88 -3.75 -23.72 -0.38
C ARG A 88 -3.28 -25.16 -0.23
#